data_AF-A0A147IZ91-F1
#
_entry.id   AF-A0A147IZ91-F1
#
_cell.length_a   1.000
_cell.length_b   1.000
_cell.length_c   1.000
_cell.angle_alpha   90.00
_cell.angle_beta   90.00
_cell.angle_gamma   90.00
#
_symmetry.space_group_name_H-M   'P 1'
#
loop_
_entity.id
_entity.type
_entity.pdbx_description
1 polymer ?
#
loop_
_entity_poly.entity_id
_entity_poly.type
_entity_poly.pdbx_seq_one_letter_code
_entity_poly.pdbx_strand_id
1 'polypeptide(L)'
;MMTKITAMSALALLAACGSASVAERDAAAQTREAAKPLTIAGLRIGMTATEARTTLARDGWKVDTEAGEDWAATVDHEVKRQRDVFPIEEPKNGVAVLNARKGDETLVVRFRPMPSGDLVSGVTYAAPAAGRTPEQIAAEMTKRYGKPGVSTVARSIYEASWCTGGDPCRSIWGNQHTGLEAKIDVYGKLKISLSQGVAADRAWEAAVKRAAGGTVPAKSSF
;
A
#
# COMPACT_ATOMS: atom_id res chain seq x y z
N MET A 1 -23.88 -10.76 88.79
CA MET A 1 -22.54 -10.15 88.69
C MET A 1 -22.07 -10.30 87.24
N MET A 2 -21.36 -9.31 86.71
CA MET A 2 -20.93 -9.11 85.30
C MET A 2 -21.95 -8.47 84.35
N THR A 3 -21.89 -7.14 84.31
CA THR A 3 -22.30 -6.28 83.19
C THR A 3 -21.06 -5.55 82.72
N LYS A 4 -20.77 -5.57 81.41
CA LYS A 4 -19.81 -4.77 80.60
C LYS A 4 -19.51 -5.59 79.31
N ILE A 5 -19.47 -5.10 78.07
CA ILE A 5 -19.13 -3.80 77.48
C ILE A 5 -19.77 -3.70 76.07
N THR A 6 -20.14 -2.47 75.72
CA THR A 6 -20.55 -1.94 74.40
C THR A 6 -19.41 -1.93 73.37
N ALA A 7 -19.72 -2.16 72.08
CA ALA A 7 -19.12 -1.41 70.96
C ALA A 7 -19.83 -1.76 69.63
N MET A 8 -20.57 -0.80 69.08
CA MET A 8 -20.94 -0.75 67.66
C MET A 8 -19.76 -0.20 66.87
N SER A 9 -19.45 -0.77 65.70
CA SER A 9 -18.56 -0.17 64.71
C SER A 9 -19.10 -0.45 63.31
N ALA A 10 -19.23 0.63 62.56
CA ALA A 10 -19.81 0.72 61.24
C ALA A 10 -18.89 0.15 60.15
N LEU A 11 -19.47 -0.34 59.06
CA LEU A 11 -18.78 -0.47 57.77
C LEU A 11 -19.64 0.19 56.68
N ALA A 12 -19.09 1.28 56.14
CA ALA A 12 -19.62 2.04 55.03
C ALA A 12 -19.41 1.26 53.71
N LEU A 13 -20.49 1.12 52.92
CA LEU A 13 -20.38 0.77 51.51
C LEU A 13 -19.99 2.02 50.71
N LEU A 14 -18.80 2.02 50.11
CA LEU A 14 -18.42 2.98 49.08
C LEU A 14 -18.38 2.30 47.72
N ALA A 15 -19.12 2.93 46.79
CA ALA A 15 -19.35 2.53 45.42
C ALA A 15 -18.04 2.37 44.63
N ALA A 16 -17.90 1.23 43.95
CA ALA A 16 -16.89 1.03 42.93
C ALA A 16 -17.21 1.92 41.71
N CYS A 17 -16.47 3.02 41.56
CA CYS A 17 -16.42 3.76 40.30
C CYS A 17 -15.71 2.87 39.27
N GLY A 18 -16.47 2.39 38.30
CA GLY A 18 -15.99 1.61 37.17
C GLY A 18 -14.91 2.38 36.41
N SER A 19 -13.66 2.00 36.67
CA SER A 19 -12.54 2.32 35.79
C SER A 19 -12.68 1.40 34.60
N ALA A 20 -13.46 1.82 33.60
CA ALA A 20 -13.42 1.22 32.27
C ALA A 20 -11.99 1.42 31.75
N SER A 21 -11.17 0.41 32.03
CA SER A 21 -9.73 0.45 31.83
C SER A 21 -9.44 0.65 30.34
N VAL A 22 -8.50 1.55 30.06
CA VAL A 22 -7.92 1.76 28.72
C VAL A 22 -7.47 0.43 28.08
N ALA A 23 -7.20 -0.59 28.91
CA ALA A 23 -6.91 -1.95 28.50
C ALA A 23 -8.01 -2.63 27.66
N GLU A 24 -9.30 -2.31 27.84
CA GLU A 24 -10.36 -2.89 26.98
C GLU A 24 -10.37 -2.27 25.57
N ARG A 25 -9.95 -0.99 25.43
CA ARG A 25 -9.78 -0.35 24.11
C ARG A 25 -8.53 -0.85 23.40
N ASP A 26 -7.45 -1.11 24.13
CA ASP A 26 -6.23 -1.70 23.57
C ASP A 26 -6.40 -3.19 23.21
N ALA A 27 -7.18 -3.95 23.99
CA ALA A 27 -7.51 -5.33 23.68
C ALA A 27 -8.38 -5.47 22.41
N ALA A 28 -9.29 -4.51 22.18
CA ALA A 28 -10.08 -4.44 20.94
C ALA A 28 -9.25 -4.04 19.70
N ALA A 29 -8.10 -3.38 19.90
CA ALA A 29 -7.16 -3.05 18.82
C ALA A 29 -6.19 -4.20 18.50
N GLN A 30 -5.96 -5.13 19.43
CA GLN A 30 -4.96 -6.20 19.32
C GLN A 30 -5.43 -7.51 18.65
N THR A 31 -6.71 -7.61 18.26
CA THR A 31 -7.25 -8.80 17.57
C THR A 31 -7.68 -8.54 16.13
N ARG A 32 -7.14 -7.50 15.49
CA ARG A 32 -7.11 -7.46 14.03
C ARG A 32 -5.96 -8.32 13.57
N GLU A 33 -6.27 -9.55 13.16
CA GLU A 33 -5.36 -10.41 12.39
C GLU A 33 -4.60 -9.52 11.40
N ALA A 34 -3.27 -9.46 11.53
CA ALA A 34 -2.45 -8.59 10.69
C ALA A 34 -2.78 -8.93 9.23
N ALA A 35 -3.26 -7.92 8.48
CA ALA A 35 -3.66 -8.14 7.10
C ALA A 35 -2.49 -8.78 6.34
N LYS A 36 -2.72 -9.92 5.69
CA LYS A 36 -1.69 -10.61 4.92
C LYS A 36 -1.03 -9.60 3.97
N PRO A 37 0.32 -9.59 3.86
CA PRO A 37 1.01 -8.62 3.04
C PRO A 37 0.55 -8.74 1.59
N LEU A 38 0.10 -7.62 1.03
CA LEU A 38 -0.33 -7.55 -0.37
C LEU A 38 0.91 -7.67 -1.27
N THR A 39 0.96 -8.72 -2.08
CA THR A 39 2.10 -9.05 -2.94
C THR A 39 1.65 -9.60 -4.28
N ILE A 40 2.38 -9.36 -5.37
CA ILE A 40 2.12 -9.95 -6.69
C ILE A 40 3.42 -10.60 -7.18
N ALA A 41 3.38 -11.89 -7.53
CA ALA A 41 4.58 -12.67 -7.90
C ALA A 41 5.76 -12.50 -6.90
N GLY A 42 5.45 -12.47 -5.60
CA GLY A 42 6.44 -12.25 -4.54
C GLY A 42 6.87 -10.79 -4.33
N LEU A 43 6.48 -9.86 -5.21
CA LEU A 43 6.81 -8.45 -5.13
C LEU A 43 5.88 -7.69 -4.18
N ARG A 44 6.44 -6.73 -3.42
CA ARG A 44 5.69 -5.83 -2.51
C ARG A 44 6.12 -4.38 -2.74
N ILE A 45 5.24 -3.44 -2.39
CA ILE A 45 5.58 -2.02 -2.33
C ILE A 45 6.79 -1.81 -1.41
N GLY A 46 7.72 -0.96 -1.85
CA GLY A 46 8.93 -0.62 -1.11
C GLY A 46 10.10 -1.60 -1.25
N MET A 47 9.98 -2.67 -2.04
CA MET A 47 11.16 -3.47 -2.44
C MET A 47 12.11 -2.63 -3.29
N THR A 48 13.41 -2.86 -3.18
CA THR A 48 14.41 -2.26 -4.07
C THR A 48 14.35 -2.86 -5.47
N ALA A 49 14.85 -2.15 -6.48
CA ALA A 49 15.00 -2.67 -7.84
C ALA A 49 15.82 -3.97 -7.90
N THR A 50 16.83 -4.10 -7.05
CA THR A 50 17.66 -5.31 -6.96
C THR A 50 16.88 -6.49 -6.37
N GLU A 51 16.16 -6.29 -5.27
CA GLU A 51 15.32 -7.33 -4.66
C GLU A 51 14.22 -7.80 -5.63
N ALA A 52 13.59 -6.87 -6.35
CA ALA A 52 12.57 -7.18 -7.33
C ALA A 52 13.12 -8.02 -8.50
N ARG A 53 14.26 -7.62 -9.06
CA ARG A 53 14.94 -8.39 -10.13
C ARG A 53 15.31 -9.79 -9.67
N THR A 54 15.91 -9.93 -8.48
CA THR A 54 16.28 -11.23 -7.92
C THR A 54 15.06 -12.12 -7.68
N THR A 55 13.96 -11.54 -7.18
CA THR A 55 12.69 -12.26 -6.96
C THR A 55 12.13 -12.79 -8.28
N LEU A 56 12.07 -11.94 -9.31
CA LEU A 56 11.56 -12.30 -10.62
C LEU A 56 12.45 -13.34 -11.33
N ALA A 57 13.77 -13.17 -11.27
CA ALA A 57 14.72 -14.12 -11.85
C ALA A 57 14.62 -15.51 -11.21
N ARG A 58 14.55 -15.57 -9.87
CA ARG A 58 14.37 -16.82 -9.11
C ARG A 58 13.11 -17.57 -9.55
N ASP A 59 12.04 -16.83 -9.83
CA ASP A 59 10.74 -17.40 -10.19
C ASP A 59 10.60 -17.65 -11.72
N GLY A 60 11.69 -17.48 -12.48
CA GLY A 60 11.78 -17.83 -13.89
C GLY A 60 11.18 -16.79 -14.86
N TRP A 61 11.04 -15.55 -14.44
CA TRP A 61 10.57 -14.46 -15.30
C TRP A 61 11.70 -13.96 -16.21
N LYS A 62 11.37 -13.68 -17.47
CA LYS A 62 12.25 -12.91 -18.37
C LYS A 62 12.00 -11.43 -18.12
N VAL A 63 13.05 -10.68 -17.79
CA VAL A 63 12.93 -9.28 -17.33
C VAL A 63 13.67 -8.33 -18.27
N ASP A 64 12.93 -7.37 -18.83
CA ASP A 64 13.45 -6.21 -19.54
C ASP A 64 13.39 -4.99 -18.61
N THR A 65 14.46 -4.20 -18.57
CA THR A 65 14.57 -3.01 -17.70
C THR A 65 14.47 -1.73 -18.54
N GLU A 66 13.59 -0.82 -18.15
CA GLU A 66 13.54 0.53 -18.70
C GLU A 66 14.21 1.51 -17.73
N ALA A 67 15.16 2.28 -18.27
CA ALA A 67 15.89 3.29 -17.51
C ALA A 67 15.00 4.49 -17.16
N GLY A 68 15.15 5.00 -15.95
CA GLY A 68 14.44 6.16 -15.42
C GLY A 68 15.38 7.18 -14.80
N GLU A 69 14.84 8.32 -14.40
CA GLU A 69 15.57 9.26 -13.55
C GLU A 69 15.88 8.61 -12.20
N ASP A 70 17.09 8.81 -11.70
CA ASP A 70 17.40 8.53 -10.30
C ASP A 70 16.92 9.69 -9.40
N TRP A 71 17.17 9.60 -8.09
CA TRP A 71 16.79 10.65 -7.15
C TRP A 71 17.43 12.01 -7.46
N ALA A 72 18.71 12.04 -7.84
CA ALA A 72 19.42 13.28 -8.11
C ALA A 72 18.86 13.97 -9.36
N ALA A 73 18.66 13.20 -10.44
CA ALA A 73 18.00 13.64 -11.66
C ALA A 73 16.57 14.16 -11.38
N THR A 74 15.78 13.44 -10.57
CA THR A 74 14.42 13.85 -10.19
C THR A 74 14.41 15.21 -9.47
N VAL A 75 15.37 15.43 -8.57
CA VAL A 75 15.47 16.70 -7.84
C VAL A 75 15.96 17.82 -8.75
N ASP A 76 16.93 17.57 -9.62
CA ASP A 76 17.42 18.58 -10.58
C ASP A 76 16.34 18.98 -11.59
N HIS A 77 15.55 18.01 -12.05
CA HIS A 77 14.34 18.26 -12.85
C HIS A 77 13.40 19.21 -12.12
N GLU A 78 13.06 18.92 -10.86
CA GLU A 78 12.21 19.78 -10.04
C GLU A 78 12.77 21.20 -9.92
N VAL A 79 14.10 21.35 -9.70
CA VAL A 79 14.77 22.66 -9.63
C VAL A 79 14.65 23.41 -10.95
N LYS A 80 14.92 22.76 -12.08
CA LYS A 80 14.80 23.35 -13.43
C LYS A 80 13.37 23.76 -13.74
N ARG A 81 12.39 22.92 -13.37
CA ARG A 81 10.96 23.21 -13.53
C ARG A 81 10.52 24.42 -12.72
N GLN A 82 10.97 24.55 -11.47
CA GLN A 82 10.69 25.72 -10.63
C GLN A 82 11.28 27.03 -11.18
N ARG A 83 12.27 26.94 -12.08
CA ARG A 83 12.93 28.07 -12.73
C ARG A 83 12.48 28.29 -14.18
N ASP A 84 11.45 27.56 -14.63
CA ASP A 84 10.96 27.59 -16.01
C ASP A 84 12.04 27.34 -17.07
N VAL A 85 13.02 26.48 -16.78
CA VAL A 85 14.08 26.08 -17.73
C VAL A 85 13.58 24.92 -18.59
N PHE A 86 13.58 25.08 -19.93
CA PHE A 86 13.16 24.06 -20.88
C PHE A 86 14.04 24.01 -22.14
N PRO A 87 14.25 22.83 -22.76
CA PRO A 87 13.79 21.50 -22.33
C PRO A 87 14.56 20.97 -21.11
N ILE A 88 13.93 20.08 -20.34
CA ILE A 88 14.57 19.39 -19.22
C ILE A 88 14.94 17.99 -19.68
N GLU A 89 16.24 17.76 -19.88
CA GLU A 89 16.80 16.44 -20.13
C GLU A 89 17.63 16.03 -18.93
N GLU A 90 17.20 14.97 -18.25
CA GLU A 90 17.94 14.41 -17.12
C GLU A 90 18.58 13.05 -17.47
N PRO A 91 19.73 12.73 -16.85
CA PRO A 91 20.32 11.40 -16.95
C PRO A 91 19.36 10.30 -16.46
N LYS A 92 19.23 9.24 -17.26
CA LYS A 92 18.42 8.06 -16.92
C LYS A 92 19.27 6.99 -16.26
N ASN A 93 19.77 7.29 -15.06
CA ASN A 93 20.65 6.39 -14.29
C ASN A 93 19.89 5.44 -13.35
N GLY A 94 18.60 5.70 -13.12
CA GLY A 94 17.73 4.88 -12.28
C GLY A 94 16.96 3.82 -13.07
N VAL A 95 16.08 3.11 -12.37
CA VAL A 95 15.13 2.16 -12.95
C VAL A 95 13.74 2.79 -12.93
N ALA A 96 13.09 2.91 -14.08
CA ALA A 96 11.69 3.33 -14.15
C ALA A 96 10.75 2.13 -14.04
N VAL A 97 11.01 1.10 -14.85
CA VAL A 97 10.12 -0.05 -15.03
C VAL A 97 10.92 -1.33 -15.20
N LEU A 98 10.41 -2.42 -14.62
CA LEU A 98 10.74 -3.78 -15.06
C LEU A 98 9.54 -4.38 -15.77
N ASN A 99 9.71 -4.73 -17.03
CA ASN A 99 8.74 -5.50 -17.80
C ASN A 99 9.15 -6.97 -17.75
N ALA A 100 8.30 -7.79 -17.15
CA ALA A 100 8.54 -9.20 -16.95
C ALA A 100 7.52 -10.05 -17.71
N ARG A 101 7.98 -11.15 -18.33
CA ARG A 101 7.11 -12.12 -19.02
C ARG A 101 7.43 -13.55 -18.61
N LYS A 102 6.39 -14.38 -18.53
CA LYS A 102 6.48 -15.82 -18.29
C LYS A 102 5.31 -16.52 -19.00
N GLY A 103 5.58 -17.13 -20.16
CA GLY A 103 4.50 -17.63 -21.03
C GLY A 103 3.55 -16.50 -21.42
N ASP A 104 2.24 -16.71 -21.21
CA ASP A 104 1.19 -15.70 -21.45
C ASP A 104 1.01 -14.72 -20.29
N GLU A 105 1.77 -14.89 -19.20
CA GLU A 105 1.75 -14.00 -18.06
C GLU A 105 2.70 -12.80 -18.30
N THR A 106 2.21 -11.62 -17.96
CA THR A 106 2.95 -10.36 -18.03
C THR A 106 2.90 -9.65 -16.70
N LEU A 107 3.98 -8.97 -16.37
CA LEU A 107 4.11 -8.23 -15.13
C LEU A 107 4.90 -6.94 -15.39
N VAL A 108 4.37 -5.81 -14.91
CA VAL A 108 4.98 -4.49 -15.03
C VAL A 108 5.23 -3.98 -13.62
N VAL A 109 6.49 -3.83 -13.23
CA VAL A 109 6.89 -3.26 -11.95
C VAL A 109 7.29 -1.82 -12.18
N ARG A 110 6.59 -0.88 -11.54
CA ARG A 110 6.99 0.52 -11.54
C ARG A 110 7.84 0.82 -10.32
N PHE A 111 8.86 1.62 -10.55
CA PHE A 111 9.77 2.09 -9.51
C PHE A 111 9.58 3.58 -9.29
N ARG A 112 10.01 4.02 -8.12
CA ARG A 112 10.04 5.42 -7.74
C ARG A 112 11.43 5.73 -7.19
N PRO A 113 12.08 6.78 -7.70
CA PRO A 113 13.36 7.22 -7.16
C PRO A 113 13.18 7.77 -5.75
N MET A 114 14.01 7.29 -4.84
CA MET A 114 14.09 7.74 -3.45
C MET A 114 15.55 8.04 -3.10
N PRO A 115 15.83 8.84 -2.05
CA PRO A 115 17.20 9.07 -1.59
C PRO A 115 17.98 7.78 -1.31
N SER A 116 17.28 6.70 -0.93
CA SER A 116 17.85 5.37 -0.65
C SER A 116 17.98 4.46 -1.88
N GLY A 117 17.64 4.95 -3.08
CA GLY A 117 17.56 4.18 -4.32
C GLY A 117 16.13 3.84 -4.74
N ASP A 118 15.97 3.24 -5.92
CA ASP A 118 14.67 3.02 -6.54
C ASP A 118 13.85 1.94 -5.84
N LEU A 119 12.62 2.30 -5.43
CA LEU A 119 11.70 1.42 -4.72
C LEU A 119 10.45 1.10 -5.54
N VAL A 120 9.94 -0.12 -5.43
CA VAL A 120 8.68 -0.55 -6.06
C VAL A 120 7.54 0.32 -5.57
N SER A 121 6.92 1.03 -6.51
CA SER A 121 5.78 1.94 -6.30
C SER A 121 4.46 1.36 -6.81
N GLY A 122 4.53 0.38 -7.72
CA GLY A 122 3.38 -0.37 -8.18
C GLY A 122 3.78 -1.64 -8.93
N VAL A 123 2.85 -2.60 -8.98
CA VAL A 123 2.99 -3.84 -9.73
C VAL A 123 1.69 -4.13 -10.45
N THR A 124 1.74 -4.36 -11.76
CA THR A 124 0.58 -4.79 -12.55
C THR A 124 0.88 -6.14 -13.15
N TYR A 125 0.05 -7.13 -12.86
CA TYR A 125 0.08 -8.46 -13.44
C TYR A 125 -1.10 -8.64 -14.38
N ALA A 126 -0.88 -9.33 -15.50
CA ALA A 126 -1.93 -9.77 -16.38
C ALA A 126 -1.67 -11.19 -16.91
N ALA A 127 -2.71 -12.01 -16.90
CA ALA A 127 -2.68 -13.36 -17.47
C ALA A 127 -4.07 -13.76 -18.00
N PRO A 128 -4.17 -14.73 -18.92
CA PRO A 128 -5.45 -15.31 -19.29
C PRO A 128 -6.19 -15.88 -18.06
N ALA A 129 -7.52 -15.76 -18.03
CA ALA A 129 -8.33 -16.47 -17.03
C ALA A 129 -8.23 -18.00 -17.20
N ALA A 130 -7.84 -18.49 -18.39
CA ALA A 130 -7.59 -19.90 -18.68
C ALA A 130 -8.76 -20.82 -18.29
N GLY A 131 -9.99 -20.39 -18.57
CA GLY A 131 -11.21 -21.14 -18.25
C GLY A 131 -11.62 -21.10 -16.78
N ARG A 132 -10.89 -20.41 -15.91
CA ARG A 132 -11.28 -20.21 -14.51
C ARG A 132 -12.51 -19.30 -14.42
N THR A 133 -13.49 -19.71 -13.62
CA THR A 133 -14.69 -18.89 -13.37
C THR A 133 -14.37 -17.73 -12.43
N PRO A 134 -15.17 -16.65 -12.44
CA PRO A 134 -15.10 -15.57 -11.45
C PRO A 134 -15.05 -16.07 -10.00
N GLU A 135 -15.81 -17.11 -9.67
CA GLU A 135 -15.90 -17.69 -8.33
C GLU A 135 -14.61 -18.44 -7.94
N GLN A 136 -14.02 -19.18 -8.88
CA GLN A 136 -12.75 -19.87 -8.67
C GLN A 136 -11.62 -18.87 -8.42
N ILE A 137 -11.56 -17.81 -9.21
CA ILE A 137 -10.59 -16.72 -9.03
C ILE A 137 -10.84 -16.01 -7.70
N ALA A 138 -12.10 -15.68 -7.37
CA ALA A 138 -12.45 -15.07 -6.10
C ALA A 138 -12.03 -15.91 -4.90
N ALA A 139 -12.21 -17.24 -4.97
CA ALA A 139 -11.81 -18.16 -3.92
C ALA A 139 -10.28 -18.21 -3.75
N GLU A 140 -9.53 -18.29 -4.86
CA GLU A 140 -8.06 -18.25 -4.86
C GLU A 140 -7.53 -16.96 -4.24
N MET A 141 -8.08 -15.82 -4.67
CA MET A 141 -7.70 -14.50 -4.18
C MET A 141 -8.06 -14.31 -2.71
N THR A 142 -9.23 -14.79 -2.29
CA THR A 142 -9.66 -14.74 -0.87
C THR A 142 -8.77 -15.62 0.00
N LYS A 143 -8.37 -16.81 -0.49
CA LYS A 143 -7.41 -17.66 0.21
C LYS A 143 -6.06 -16.95 0.40
N ARG A 144 -5.61 -16.21 -0.61
CA ARG A 144 -4.32 -15.52 -0.61
C ARG A 144 -4.31 -14.24 0.23
N TYR A 145 -5.29 -13.36 0.07
CA TYR A 145 -5.29 -12.02 0.66
C TYR A 145 -6.36 -11.80 1.74
N GLY A 146 -7.18 -12.81 2.04
CA GLY A 146 -8.33 -12.68 2.93
C GLY A 146 -9.55 -12.09 2.24
N LYS A 147 -10.58 -11.76 3.02
CA LYS A 147 -11.83 -11.17 2.48
C LYS A 147 -11.54 -9.78 1.88
N PRO A 148 -12.01 -9.49 0.65
CA PRO A 148 -11.83 -8.18 0.05
C PRO A 148 -12.71 -7.13 0.75
N GLY A 149 -12.28 -5.86 0.70
CA GLY A 149 -13.09 -4.73 1.17
C GLY A 149 -14.23 -4.38 0.23
N VAL A 150 -14.06 -4.62 -1.07
CA VAL A 150 -15.09 -4.48 -2.12
C VAL A 150 -15.00 -5.68 -3.05
N SER A 151 -16.13 -6.25 -3.45
CA SER A 151 -16.17 -7.33 -4.43
C SER A 151 -17.46 -7.33 -5.24
N THR A 152 -17.34 -7.55 -6.54
CA THR A 152 -18.44 -7.92 -7.42
C THR A 152 -18.13 -9.27 -8.05
N VAL A 153 -18.97 -10.25 -7.75
CA VAL A 153 -18.90 -11.60 -8.36
C VAL A 153 -20.21 -11.91 -9.09
N ALA A 154 -21.33 -11.32 -8.66
CA ALA A 154 -22.66 -11.59 -9.21
C ALA A 154 -22.97 -10.90 -10.55
N ARG A 155 -22.11 -10.01 -11.06
CA ARG A 155 -22.36 -9.19 -12.26
C ARG A 155 -21.56 -9.64 -13.49
N SER A 156 -21.37 -10.96 -13.67
CA SER A 156 -20.63 -11.62 -14.78
C SER A 156 -19.15 -11.25 -14.97
N ILE A 157 -18.66 -10.26 -14.24
CA ILE A 157 -17.25 -9.85 -14.15
C ILE A 157 -16.79 -9.96 -12.70
N TYR A 158 -15.59 -10.50 -12.51
CA TYR A 158 -14.90 -10.47 -11.22
C TYR A 158 -14.21 -9.12 -11.06
N GLU A 159 -14.49 -8.42 -9.96
CA GLU A 159 -13.72 -7.28 -9.48
C GLU A 159 -13.64 -7.36 -7.97
N ALA A 160 -12.45 -7.25 -7.39
CA ALA A 160 -12.25 -7.22 -5.95
C ALA A 160 -11.10 -6.29 -5.56
N SER A 161 -11.22 -5.66 -4.39
CA SER A 161 -10.19 -4.76 -3.85
C SER A 161 -9.86 -5.04 -2.40
N TRP A 162 -8.58 -4.97 -2.05
CA TRP A 162 -8.03 -5.03 -0.70
C TRP A 162 -7.25 -3.77 -0.41
N CYS A 163 -7.43 -3.22 0.80
CA CYS A 163 -6.80 -1.97 1.20
C CYS A 163 -6.24 -2.11 2.61
N THR A 164 -5.08 -1.50 2.82
CA THR A 164 -4.43 -1.46 4.14
C THR A 164 -4.78 -0.16 4.88
N GLY A 165 -4.30 -0.02 6.11
CA GLY A 165 -4.45 1.23 6.89
C GLY A 165 -5.85 1.45 7.49
N GLY A 166 -6.78 0.49 7.35
CA GLY A 166 -8.14 0.59 7.91
C GLY A 166 -9.09 1.46 7.09
N ASP A 167 -8.63 1.99 5.95
CA ASP A 167 -9.46 2.78 5.05
C ASP A 167 -10.37 1.90 4.18
N PRO A 168 -11.58 2.38 3.83
CA PRO A 168 -12.41 1.72 2.83
C PRO A 168 -11.71 1.77 1.47
N CYS A 169 -11.85 0.70 0.68
CA CYS A 169 -11.37 0.70 -0.69
C CYS A 169 -12.18 1.67 -1.55
N ARG A 170 -11.48 2.57 -2.26
CA ARG A 170 -12.08 3.62 -3.11
C ARG A 170 -11.51 3.53 -4.52
N SER A 171 -12.39 3.37 -5.51
CA SER A 171 -12.01 3.22 -6.92
C SER A 171 -11.72 4.54 -7.65
N ILE A 172 -12.42 5.64 -7.30
CA ILE A 172 -12.40 6.88 -8.10
C ILE A 172 -11.17 7.76 -7.81
N TRP A 173 -10.71 7.82 -6.57
CA TRP A 173 -9.65 8.75 -6.12
C TRP A 173 -8.33 8.06 -5.78
N GLY A 174 -8.25 6.75 -6.01
CA GLY A 174 -7.20 5.89 -5.48
C GLY A 174 -7.38 5.62 -3.97
N ASN A 175 -6.74 4.54 -3.51
CA ASN A 175 -6.68 4.22 -2.09
C ASN A 175 -5.67 5.13 -1.39
N GLN A 176 -5.98 5.57 -0.17
CA GLN A 176 -5.05 6.40 0.61
C GLN A 176 -3.75 5.64 0.91
N HIS A 177 -3.89 4.38 1.33
CA HIS A 177 -2.80 3.47 1.61
C HIS A 177 -2.66 2.39 0.51
N THR A 178 -1.69 1.49 0.69
CA THR A 178 -1.46 0.36 -0.20
C THR A 178 -2.76 -0.39 -0.50
N GLY A 179 -2.99 -0.62 -1.78
CA GLY A 179 -4.18 -1.31 -2.26
C GLY A 179 -3.83 -2.34 -3.32
N LEU A 180 -4.61 -3.41 -3.37
CA LEU A 180 -4.59 -4.43 -4.41
C LEU A 180 -5.96 -4.49 -5.06
N GLU A 181 -6.02 -4.33 -6.36
CA GLU A 181 -7.22 -4.50 -7.19
C GLU A 181 -7.03 -5.74 -8.06
N ALA A 182 -8.04 -6.59 -8.16
CA ALA A 182 -8.07 -7.69 -9.10
C ALA A 182 -9.36 -7.65 -9.91
N LYS A 183 -9.25 -7.80 -11.23
CA LYS A 183 -10.41 -7.84 -12.11
C LYS A 183 -10.20 -8.73 -13.33
N ILE A 184 -11.28 -9.25 -13.86
CA ILE A 184 -11.30 -9.80 -15.22
C ILE A 184 -11.66 -8.65 -16.16
N ASP A 185 -10.78 -8.35 -17.12
CA ASP A 185 -11.06 -7.32 -18.11
C ASP A 185 -12.01 -7.82 -19.22
N VAL A 186 -12.41 -6.90 -20.09
CA VAL A 186 -13.34 -7.19 -21.21
C VAL A 186 -12.82 -8.24 -22.21
N TYR A 187 -11.53 -8.58 -22.16
CA TYR A 187 -10.90 -9.60 -23.00
C TYR A 187 -10.68 -10.93 -22.25
N GLY A 188 -11.26 -11.09 -21.06
CA GLY A 188 -11.12 -12.31 -20.27
C GLY A 188 -9.74 -12.48 -19.63
N LYS A 189 -8.95 -11.41 -19.52
CA LYS A 189 -7.66 -11.45 -18.81
C LYS A 189 -7.85 -11.08 -17.35
N LEU A 190 -7.29 -11.90 -16.47
CA LEU A 190 -7.13 -11.54 -15.06
C LEU A 190 -6.05 -10.48 -14.97
N LYS A 191 -6.41 -9.30 -14.47
CA LYS A 191 -5.51 -8.21 -14.14
C LYS A 191 -5.47 -8.03 -12.63
N ILE A 192 -4.27 -7.94 -12.07
CA ILE A 192 -4.05 -7.66 -10.65
C ILE A 192 -3.11 -6.47 -10.55
N SER A 193 -3.50 -5.44 -9.82
CA SER A 193 -2.72 -4.20 -9.65
C SER A 193 -2.48 -3.94 -8.17
N LEU A 194 -1.22 -3.85 -7.79
CA LEU A 194 -0.75 -3.41 -6.48
C LEU A 194 -0.28 -1.95 -6.60
N SER A 195 -0.79 -1.08 -5.74
CA SER A 195 -0.45 0.34 -5.70
C SER A 195 -0.04 0.76 -4.29
N GLN A 196 0.94 1.65 -4.16
CA GLN A 196 1.39 2.21 -2.89
C GLN A 196 0.40 3.17 -2.20
N GLY A 197 -0.55 3.73 -2.96
CA GLY A 197 -1.57 4.66 -2.46
C GLY A 197 -1.18 6.13 -2.50
N VAL A 198 -2.21 6.98 -2.42
CA VAL A 198 -2.11 8.45 -2.60
C VAL A 198 -1.25 9.12 -1.52
N ALA A 199 -1.26 8.59 -0.30
CA ALA A 199 -0.45 9.15 0.79
C ALA A 199 1.05 9.04 0.48
N ALA A 200 1.49 7.91 -0.08
CA ALA A 200 2.89 7.71 -0.49
C ALA A 200 3.26 8.58 -1.70
N ASP A 201 2.32 8.81 -2.64
CA ASP A 201 2.50 9.75 -3.75
C ASP A 201 2.76 11.18 -3.26
N ARG A 202 1.89 11.69 -2.39
CA ARG A 202 2.05 13.03 -1.81
C ARG A 202 3.31 13.16 -0.96
N ALA A 203 3.66 12.12 -0.20
CA ALA A 203 4.87 12.13 0.61
C ALA A 203 6.14 12.22 -0.27
N TRP A 204 6.16 11.51 -1.40
CA TRP A 204 7.26 11.59 -2.35
C TRP A 204 7.34 12.96 -3.03
N GLU A 205 6.23 13.50 -3.53
CA GLU A 205 6.21 14.84 -4.13
C GLU A 205 6.71 15.92 -3.14
N ALA A 206 6.29 15.82 -1.88
CA ALA A 206 6.75 16.72 -0.83
C ALA A 206 8.24 16.56 -0.54
N ALA A 207 8.78 15.34 -0.62
CA ALA A 207 10.21 15.09 -0.44
C ALA A 207 11.02 15.69 -1.60
N VAL A 208 10.57 15.52 -2.85
CA VAL A 208 11.21 16.09 -4.05
C VAL A 208 11.23 17.62 -3.97
N LYS A 209 10.07 18.24 -3.69
CA LYS A 209 9.96 19.70 -3.52
C LYS A 209 10.88 20.21 -2.42
N ARG A 210 10.95 19.52 -1.28
CA ARG A 210 11.85 19.89 -0.17
C ARG A 210 13.32 19.82 -0.58
N ALA A 211 13.71 18.75 -1.29
CA ALA A 211 15.09 18.57 -1.77
C ALA A 211 15.49 19.59 -2.84
N ALA A 212 14.55 20.02 -3.68
CA ALA A 212 14.75 21.08 -4.65
C ALA A 212 14.80 22.50 -4.05
N GLY A 213 14.73 22.63 -2.72
CA GLY A 213 14.76 23.92 -2.04
C GLY A 213 13.41 24.63 -1.98
N GLY A 214 12.30 23.90 -2.19
CA GLY A 214 10.94 24.41 -2.05
C GLY A 214 10.70 24.95 -0.64
N THR A 215 10.82 26.27 -0.50
CA THR A 215 10.33 27.00 0.67
C THR A 215 8.81 26.98 0.61
N VAL A 216 8.16 26.51 1.68
CA VAL A 216 6.78 26.91 1.95
C VAL A 216 6.81 28.44 1.99
N PRO A 217 6.00 29.17 1.19
CA PRO A 217 5.95 30.61 1.32
C PRO A 217 5.63 30.91 2.78
N ALA A 218 6.51 31.65 3.47
CA ALA A 218 6.16 32.19 4.76
C ALA A 218 4.82 32.92 4.56
N LYS A 219 3.78 32.51 5.29
CA LYS A 219 2.51 33.24 5.30
C LYS A 219 2.86 34.68 5.63
N SER A 220 2.80 35.54 4.63
CA SER A 220 2.85 36.98 4.83
C SER A 220 1.62 37.33 5.65
N SER A 221 1.83 37.60 6.93
CA SER A 221 0.87 38.29 7.76
C SER A 221 0.86 39.75 7.32
N PHE A 222 -0.12 40.10 6.49
CA PHE A 222 -0.68 41.45 6.45
C PHE A 222 -1.75 41.56 7.54
#